data_AF-A0A075KKT1-F1
#
_entry.id   AF-A0A075KKT1-F1
#
_cell.length_a   1.000
_cell.length_b   1.000
_cell.length_c   1.000
_cell.angle_alpha   90.00
_cell.angle_beta   90.00
_cell.angle_gamma   90.00
#
_symmetry.space_group_name_H-M   'P 1'
#
loop_
_entity.id
_entity.type
_entity.pdbx_description
1 polymer ?
#
loop_
_entity_poly.entity_id
_entity_poly.type
_entity_poly.pdbx_seq_one_letter_code
_entity_poly.pdbx_strand_id
1 'polypeptide(L)'
;MDDKTIVDFYEPFGFYETEIEDGCTALLYETLNNGDYALVTDGDGTMPEDLEQEIIFAYYSADGAFSWSVSFEDSHHFFELLGKNTDSNHLIDIVKSYRDSGDYY
;
A
#
# COMPACT_ATOMS: atom_id res chain seq x y z
N MET A 1 -25.51 -3.10 -7.46
CA MET A 1 -24.24 -3.36 -8.16
C MET A 1 -23.23 -3.01 -7.13
N ASP A 2 -22.92 -3.99 -6.30
CA ASP A 2 -21.98 -3.86 -5.21
C ASP A 2 -20.60 -4.03 -5.86
N ASP A 3 -20.16 -2.97 -6.53
CA ASP A 3 -18.76 -2.77 -6.90
C ASP A 3 -17.99 -2.74 -5.59
N LYS A 4 -17.60 -3.92 -5.10
CA LYS A 4 -16.56 -4.03 -4.09
C LYS A 4 -15.28 -3.59 -4.78
N THR A 5 -15.09 -2.27 -4.82
CA THR A 5 -13.87 -1.65 -5.31
C THR A 5 -12.70 -2.11 -4.45
N ILE A 6 -11.49 -2.10 -5.01
CA ILE A 6 -10.28 -2.39 -4.25
C ILE A 6 -10.20 -1.56 -2.95
N VAL A 7 -10.79 -0.37 -2.95
CA VAL A 7 -10.92 0.51 -1.79
C VAL A 7 -11.61 -0.19 -0.62
N ASP A 8 -12.75 -0.87 -0.82
CA ASP A 8 -13.48 -1.61 0.23
C ASP A 8 -12.63 -2.73 0.86
N PHE A 9 -11.70 -3.30 0.08
CA PHE A 9 -10.76 -4.30 0.56
C PHE A 9 -9.70 -3.68 1.49
N TYR A 10 -9.20 -2.49 1.14
CA TYR A 10 -8.08 -1.82 1.80
C TYR A 10 -8.54 -0.92 2.98
N GLU A 11 -9.75 -0.36 2.94
CA GLU A 11 -10.39 0.44 4.00
C GLU A 11 -10.27 -0.15 5.41
N PRO A 12 -10.59 -1.45 5.67
CA PRO A 12 -10.50 -2.00 7.02
C PRO A 12 -9.08 -2.05 7.59
N PHE A 13 -8.06 -1.87 6.76
CA PHE A 13 -6.65 -1.81 7.18
C PHE A 13 -6.16 -0.37 7.42
N GLY A 14 -7.00 0.62 7.15
CA GLY A 14 -6.71 2.05 7.34
C GLY A 14 -6.21 2.76 6.08
N PHE A 15 -6.35 2.13 4.91
CA PHE A 15 -6.10 2.80 3.64
C PHE A 15 -7.36 3.53 3.18
N TYR A 16 -7.16 4.57 2.37
CA TYR A 16 -8.25 5.29 1.74
C TYR A 16 -7.83 5.79 0.36
N GLU A 17 -8.81 5.95 -0.53
CA GLU A 17 -8.56 6.55 -1.84
C GLU A 17 -8.20 8.03 -1.68
N THR A 18 -7.15 8.46 -2.35
CA THR A 18 -6.75 9.85 -2.44
C THR A 18 -6.41 10.22 -3.88
N GLU A 19 -6.58 11.50 -4.22
CA GLU A 19 -6.12 12.05 -5.49
C GLU A 19 -4.67 12.50 -5.32
N ILE A 20 -3.78 11.96 -6.16
CA ILE A 20 -2.37 12.35 -6.25
C ILE A 20 -2.19 13.41 -7.34
N GLU A 21 -0.98 13.97 -7.42
CA GLU A 21 -0.64 14.92 -8.49
C GLU A 21 -0.90 14.30 -9.88
N ASP A 22 -1.27 15.16 -10.83
CA ASP A 22 -1.71 14.79 -12.19
C ASP A 22 -3.16 14.25 -12.31
N GLY A 23 -3.96 14.30 -11.22
CA GLY A 23 -5.36 13.89 -11.24
C GLY A 23 -5.55 12.37 -11.29
N CYS A 24 -4.50 11.61 -10.96
CA CYS A 24 -4.56 10.18 -10.75
C CYS A 24 -5.06 9.89 -9.34
N THR A 25 -5.73 8.77 -9.15
CA THR A 25 -6.07 8.27 -7.81
C THR A 25 -5.06 7.23 -7.36
N ALA A 26 -4.86 7.11 -6.05
CA ALA A 26 -4.05 6.07 -5.43
C ALA A 26 -4.60 5.74 -4.04
N LEU A 27 -4.23 4.58 -3.51
CA LEU A 27 -4.56 4.21 -2.13
C LEU A 27 -3.52 4.78 -1.18
N LEU A 28 -3.91 5.70 -0.32
CA LEU A 28 -3.03 6.29 0.68
C LEU A 28 -3.21 5.64 2.05
N TYR A 29 -2.08 5.49 2.72
CA TYR A 29 -1.97 4.98 4.07
C TYR A 29 -1.14 5.94 4.91
N GLU A 30 -1.76 6.60 5.88
CA GLU A 30 -1.07 7.55 6.75
C GLU A 30 -0.61 6.87 8.04
N THR A 31 0.66 7.05 8.40
CA THR A 31 1.20 6.57 9.67
C THR A 31 0.86 7.55 10.80
N LEU A 32 0.31 7.03 11.90
CA LEU A 32 -0.13 7.84 13.04
C LEU A 32 1.00 8.52 13.82
N ASN A 33 2.24 8.04 13.69
CA ASN A 33 3.32 8.40 14.62
C ASN A 33 4.18 9.58 14.15
N ASN A 34 4.31 9.79 12.84
CA ASN A 34 5.29 10.72 12.28
C ASN A 34 4.79 11.58 11.11
N GLY A 35 3.57 11.35 10.62
CA GLY A 35 3.06 11.98 9.40
C GLY A 35 3.65 11.38 8.12
N ASP A 36 4.46 10.33 8.23
CA ASP A 36 4.90 9.56 7.07
C ASP A 36 3.68 8.85 6.47
N TYR A 37 3.70 8.60 5.17
CA TYR A 37 2.58 7.97 4.47
C TYR A 37 3.09 7.00 3.43
N ALA A 38 2.23 6.07 3.03
CA ALA A 38 2.49 5.17 1.92
C ALA A 38 1.39 5.30 0.87
N LEU A 39 1.76 5.07 -0.38
CA LEU A 39 0.88 4.99 -1.52
C LEU A 39 0.93 3.57 -2.06
N VAL A 40 -0.23 3.03 -2.39
CA VAL A 40 -0.38 1.79 -3.13
C VAL A 40 -0.92 2.13 -4.51
N THR A 41 -0.14 1.80 -5.52
CA THR A 41 -0.45 2.01 -6.94
C THR A 41 -0.27 0.71 -7.71
N ASP A 42 -0.68 0.67 -8.96
CA ASP A 42 -0.31 -0.37 -9.90
C ASP A 42 1.07 -0.10 -10.55
N GLY A 43 1.46 -0.94 -11.52
CA GLY A 43 2.67 -0.78 -12.31
C GLY A 43 2.75 0.52 -13.13
N ASP A 44 1.63 1.14 -13.48
CA ASP A 44 1.55 2.45 -14.16
C ASP A 44 1.63 3.63 -13.17
N GLY A 45 1.56 3.37 -11.86
CA GLY A 45 1.54 4.41 -10.83
C GLY A 45 0.14 4.97 -10.55
N THR A 46 -0.91 4.27 -10.96
CA THR A 46 -2.31 4.64 -10.73
C THR A 46 -2.99 3.72 -9.71
N MET A 47 -4.24 4.00 -9.32
CA MET A 47 -4.96 3.13 -8.40
C MET A 47 -5.17 1.75 -9.03
N PRO A 48 -4.83 0.66 -8.34
CA PRO A 48 -5.08 -0.67 -8.87
C PRO A 48 -6.59 -0.89 -9.07
N GLU A 49 -6.98 -1.53 -10.16
CA GLU A 49 -8.39 -1.80 -10.47
C GLU A 49 -8.82 -3.18 -9.93
N ASP A 50 -7.89 -4.13 -9.93
CA ASP A 50 -8.08 -5.51 -9.50
C ASP A 50 -7.16 -5.90 -8.33
N LEU A 51 -7.54 -6.95 -7.59
CA LEU A 51 -6.70 -7.51 -6.51
C LEU A 51 -5.63 -8.49 -7.03
N GLU A 52 -5.81 -9.00 -8.25
CA GLU A 52 -4.94 -10.01 -8.88
C GLU A 52 -3.83 -9.37 -9.74
N GLN A 53 -3.73 -8.04 -9.74
CA GLN A 53 -2.71 -7.32 -10.49
C GLN A 53 -1.54 -6.91 -9.61
N GLU A 54 -0.39 -6.67 -10.24
CA GLU A 54 0.79 -6.16 -9.54
C GLU A 54 0.47 -4.83 -8.86
N ILE A 55 0.87 -4.73 -7.59
CA ILE A 55 0.78 -3.50 -6.83
C ILE A 55 2.17 -3.05 -6.38
N ILE A 56 2.35 -1.74 -6.31
CA ILE A 56 3.55 -1.08 -5.85
C ILE A 56 3.19 -0.33 -4.58
N PHE A 57 3.83 -0.72 -3.48
CA PHE A 57 3.77 -0.02 -2.21
C PHE A 57 4.96 0.95 -2.12
N ALA A 58 4.69 2.24 -2.18
CA ALA A 58 5.68 3.30 -2.10
C ALA A 58 5.54 4.07 -0.78
N TYR A 59 6.60 4.10 0.03
CA TYR A 59 6.64 4.80 1.29
C TYR A 59 7.36 6.15 1.16
N TYR A 60 6.73 7.17 1.74
CA TYR A 60 7.15 8.56 1.72
C TYR A 60 7.28 9.07 3.15
N SER A 61 8.27 9.94 3.35
CA SER A 61 8.40 10.68 4.60
C SER A 61 7.35 11.78 4.69
N ALA A 62 7.09 12.29 5.89
CA ALA A 62 6.16 13.39 6.15
C ALA A 62 6.44 14.68 5.36
N ASP A 63 7.67 14.85 4.87
CA ASP A 63 8.09 15.96 4.00
C ASP A 63 7.67 15.77 2.53
N GLY A 64 7.05 14.63 2.19
CA GLY A 64 6.76 14.21 0.82
C GLY A 64 7.95 13.59 0.09
N ALA A 65 9.07 13.37 0.79
CA ALA A 65 10.25 12.77 0.21
C ALA A 65 10.09 11.25 0.06
N PHE A 66 10.30 10.72 -1.15
CA PHE A 66 10.32 9.29 -1.41
C PHE A 66 11.41 8.61 -0.57
N SER A 67 11.04 7.58 0.18
CA SER A 67 11.96 6.80 1.00
C SER A 67 12.30 5.47 0.34
N TRP A 68 11.30 4.63 0.05
CA TRP A 68 11.49 3.33 -0.59
C TRP A 68 10.18 2.80 -1.17
N SER A 69 10.26 1.85 -2.08
CA SER A 69 9.11 1.10 -2.58
C SER A 69 9.38 -0.40 -2.64
N VAL A 70 8.31 -1.17 -2.73
CA VAL A 70 8.32 -2.61 -2.97
C VAL A 70 7.13 -2.97 -3.85
N SER A 71 7.35 -3.86 -4.80
CA SER A 71 6.29 -4.42 -5.64
C SER A 71 5.83 -5.76 -5.08
N PHE A 72 4.53 -6.03 -5.19
CA PHE A 72 3.90 -7.30 -4.88
C PHE A 72 3.18 -7.82 -6.12
N GLU A 73 3.23 -9.13 -6.33
CA GLU A 73 2.56 -9.77 -7.48
C GLU A 73 1.05 -9.50 -7.49
N ASP A 74 0.44 -9.44 -6.31
CA ASP A 74 -0.98 -9.22 -6.13
C ASP A 74 -1.29 -8.66 -4.73
N SER A 75 -2.48 -8.08 -4.58
CA SER A 75 -2.97 -7.56 -3.30
C SER A 75 -3.08 -8.67 -2.26
N HIS A 76 -3.47 -9.89 -2.64
CA HIS A 76 -3.62 -10.98 -1.68
C HIS A 76 -2.30 -11.29 -0.98
N HIS A 77 -1.19 -11.34 -1.73
CA HIS A 77 0.14 -11.60 -1.19
C HIS A 77 0.57 -10.51 -0.21
N PHE A 78 0.26 -9.24 -0.51
CA PHE A 78 0.45 -8.13 0.41
C PHE A 78 -0.32 -8.34 1.73
N PHE A 79 -1.59 -8.75 1.66
CA PHE A 79 -2.38 -9.00 2.87
C PHE A 79 -2.01 -10.29 3.61
N GLU A 80 -1.54 -11.30 2.90
CA GLU A 80 -0.96 -12.50 3.52
C GLU A 80 0.28 -12.16 4.33
N LEU A 81 1.13 -11.25 3.82
CA LEU A 81 2.29 -10.73 4.55
C LEU A 81 1.88 -9.98 5.83
N LEU A 82 0.84 -9.13 5.74
CA LEU A 82 0.31 -8.43 6.91
C LEU A 82 -0.29 -9.41 7.93
N GLY A 83 -0.92 -10.48 7.49
CA GLY A 83 -1.58 -11.43 8.38
C GLY A 83 -2.79 -10.83 9.10
N LYS A 84 -3.60 -11.70 9.71
CA LYS A 84 -4.96 -11.36 10.22
C LYS A 84 -5.01 -10.35 11.39
N ASN A 85 -3.88 -9.90 11.94
CA ASN A 85 -3.83 -9.03 13.11
C ASN A 85 -2.73 -7.97 13.01
N THR A 86 -2.46 -7.44 11.82
CA THR A 86 -1.56 -6.29 11.74
C THR A 86 -2.31 -5.03 12.11
N ASP A 87 -1.99 -4.50 13.29
CA ASP A 87 -2.27 -3.13 13.63
C ASP A 87 -1.61 -2.21 12.60
N SER A 88 -2.34 -1.22 12.14
CA SER A 88 -1.92 -0.17 11.20
C SER A 88 -0.46 0.29 11.45
N ASN A 89 -0.06 0.55 12.69
CA ASN A 89 1.29 1.03 13.02
C ASN A 89 2.43 0.03 12.72
N HIS A 90 2.14 -1.26 12.56
CA HIS A 90 3.11 -2.31 12.26
C HIS A 90 3.22 -2.63 10.75
N LEU A 91 2.28 -2.14 9.93
CA LEU A 91 2.24 -2.41 8.50
C LEU A 91 3.56 -2.03 7.81
N ILE A 92 4.04 -0.80 8.03
CA ILE A 92 5.28 -0.31 7.42
C ILE A 92 6.48 -1.15 7.85
N ASP A 93 6.54 -1.55 9.11
CA ASP A 93 7.66 -2.33 9.67
C ASP A 93 7.70 -3.75 9.07
N ILE A 94 6.53 -4.36 8.86
CA ILE A 94 6.38 -5.67 8.20
C ILE A 94 6.83 -5.59 6.74
N VAL A 95 6.29 -4.63 5.99
CA VAL A 95 6.61 -4.44 4.57
C VAL A 95 8.10 -4.12 4.38
N LYS A 96 8.65 -3.27 5.26
CA LYS A 96 10.08 -2.95 5.27
C LYS A 96 10.93 -4.19 5.59
N SER A 97 10.51 -5.01 6.55
CA SER A 97 11.21 -6.24 6.91
C SER A 97 11.16 -7.27 5.78
N TYR A 98 10.06 -7.37 5.05
CA TYR A 98 9.94 -8.22 3.85
C TYR A 98 10.94 -7.78 2.78
N ARG A 99 10.97 -6.48 2.49
CA ARG A 99 11.94 -5.89 1.56
C ARG A 99 13.40 -6.15 1.99
N ASP A 100 13.72 -5.96 3.27
CA ASP A 100 15.09 -6.11 3.80
C ASP A 100 15.52 -7.57 3.92
N SER A 101 14.57 -8.47 4.22
CA SER A 101 14.84 -9.91 4.32
C SER A 101 15.19 -10.52 2.97
N GLY A 102 14.82 -9.87 1.85
CA GLY A 102 15.31 -10.23 0.53
C GLY A 102 15.11 -11.71 0.19
N ASP A 103 14.01 -12.32 0.64
CA ASP A 103 13.64 -13.69 0.31
C ASP A 103 13.08 -13.70 -1.13
N TYR A 104 13.97 -13.39 -2.09
CA TYR A 104 13.83 -13.73 -3.49
C TYR A 104 13.96 -15.26 -3.55
N TYR A 105 12.81 -15.96 -3.47
CA TYR A 105 12.76 -17.41 -3.72
C TYR A 105 13.22 -17.74 -5.15
#